data_AF-A0A553ZK47-F1
#
_entry.id   AF-A0A553ZK47-F1
#
_cell.length_a   1.000
_cell.length_b   1.000
_cell.length_c   1.000
_cell.angle_alpha   90.00
_cell.angle_beta   90.00
_cell.angle_gamma   90.00
#
_symmetry.space_group_name_H-M   'P 1'
#
loop_
_entity.id
_entity.type
_entity.pdbx_description
1 polymer ?
#
loop_
_entity_poly.entity_id
_entity_poly.type
_entity_poly.pdbx_seq_one_letter_code
_entity_poly.pdbx_strand_id
1 'polypeptide(L)'
;MKSYIGPYEARTDTDLIELALGTPIALWLGEDGESAAERAARLDAARDIAADGPGLYDRALRAVADLLDARPYLTALPGTAPRTTAVTLRAARRTTGYGTTEVAA
;
A
#
# COMPACT_ATOMS: atom_id res chain seq x y z
N MET A 1 -16.87 1.08 7.44
CA MET A 1 -16.89 2.42 6.81
C MET A 1 -17.53 2.27 5.44
N LYS A 2 -18.22 3.30 4.94
CA LYS A 2 -18.73 3.32 3.56
C LYS A 2 -17.74 4.11 2.71
N SER A 3 -17.35 3.56 1.56
CA SER A 3 -16.41 4.20 0.64
C SER A 3 -17.17 4.71 -0.58
N TYR A 4 -16.88 5.94 -1.01
CA TYR A 4 -17.58 6.59 -2.11
C TYR A 4 -16.58 7.22 -3.08
N ILE A 5 -16.90 7.15 -4.38
CA ILE A 5 -16.22 7.91 -5.43
C ILE A 5 -17.29 8.69 -6.20
N GLY A 6 -17.30 10.01 -6.03
CA GLY A 6 -18.38 10.86 -6.54
C GLY A 6 -19.74 10.45 -5.93
N PRO A 7 -20.78 10.19 -6.75
CA PRO A 7 -22.10 9.76 -6.26
C PRO A 7 -22.21 8.24 -6.03
N TYR A 8 -21.17 7.45 -6.32
CA TYR A 8 -21.23 5.98 -6.31
C TYR A 8 -20.61 5.38 -5.04
N GLU A 9 -21.29 4.39 -4.45
CA GLU A 9 -20.82 3.62 -3.28
C GLU A 9 -20.00 2.41 -3.73
N ALA A 10 -18.79 2.27 -3.20
CA ALA A 10 -17.98 1.06 -3.33
C ALA A 10 -18.30 0.10 -2.17
N ARG A 11 -18.85 -1.07 -2.48
CA ARG A 11 -19.18 -2.11 -1.48
C ARG A 11 -18.03 -3.08 -1.28
N THR A 12 -17.17 -3.21 -2.27
CA THR A 12 -15.97 -4.04 -2.25
C THR A 12 -14.71 -3.23 -2.61
N ASP A 13 -13.53 -3.77 -2.30
CA ASP A 13 -12.26 -3.20 -2.74
C ASP A 13 -12.17 -3.15 -4.28
N THR A 14 -12.76 -4.13 -4.98
CA THR A 14 -12.85 -4.14 -6.45
C THR A 14 -13.73 -3.00 -6.95
N ASP A 15 -14.90 -2.79 -6.36
CA ASP A 15 -15.80 -1.69 -6.74
C ASP A 15 -15.09 -0.35 -6.60
N LEU A 16 -14.27 -0.20 -5.54
CA LEU A 16 -13.50 1.00 -5.30
C LEU A 16 -12.50 1.25 -6.43
N ILE A 17 -11.79 0.21 -6.89
CA ILE A 17 -10.81 0.29 -7.98
C ILE A 17 -11.52 0.61 -9.30
N GLU A 18 -12.61 -0.08 -9.61
CA GLU A 18 -13.35 0.12 -10.86
C GLU A 18 -13.94 1.53 -10.93
N LEU A 19 -14.48 2.04 -9.82
CA LEU A 19 -14.98 3.42 -9.74
C LEU A 19 -13.86 4.45 -9.86
N ALA A 20 -12.67 4.18 -9.31
CA ALA A 20 -11.52 5.08 -9.42
C ALA A 20 -10.97 5.17 -10.86
N LEU A 21 -10.90 4.01 -11.53
CA LEU A 21 -10.47 3.90 -12.93
C LEU A 21 -11.55 4.41 -13.90
N GLY A 22 -12.83 4.28 -13.53
CA GLY A 22 -13.98 4.50 -14.41
C GLY A 22 -14.16 3.41 -15.45
N THR A 23 -13.52 2.25 -15.25
CA THR A 23 -13.56 1.10 -16.16
C THR A 23 -13.58 -0.21 -15.37
N PRO A 24 -14.23 -1.27 -15.87
CA PRO A 24 -14.21 -2.58 -15.23
C PRO A 24 -12.79 -3.16 -15.16
N ILE A 25 -12.45 -3.87 -14.09
CA ILE A 25 -11.09 -4.41 -13.92
C ILE A 25 -10.82 -5.58 -14.88
N ALA A 26 -11.86 -6.34 -15.21
CA ALA A 26 -11.85 -7.44 -16.16
C ALA A 26 -11.41 -6.99 -17.57
N LEU A 27 -11.69 -5.73 -17.94
CA LEU A 27 -11.21 -5.15 -19.21
C LEU A 27 -9.67 -5.24 -19.32
N TRP A 28 -8.97 -5.04 -18.19
CA TRP A 28 -7.51 -5.00 -18.13
C TRP A 28 -6.90 -6.37 -17.84
N LEU A 29 -7.44 -7.08 -16.85
CA LEU A 29 -6.90 -8.36 -16.38
C LEU A 29 -7.32 -9.56 -17.25
N GLY A 30 -8.44 -9.43 -17.97
CA GLY A 30 -9.10 -10.53 -18.66
C GLY A 30 -10.05 -11.30 -17.76
N GLU A 31 -10.81 -12.19 -18.39
CA GLU A 31 -11.77 -13.06 -17.73
C GLU A 31 -11.37 -14.53 -17.88
N ASP A 32 -11.76 -15.34 -16.90
CA ASP A 32 -11.52 -16.78 -16.95
C ASP A 32 -12.32 -17.40 -18.10
N GLY A 33 -11.62 -18.13 -18.98
CA GLY A 33 -12.22 -18.79 -20.13
C GLY A 33 -12.34 -17.92 -21.39
N GLU A 34 -11.75 -16.71 -21.41
CA GLU A 34 -11.73 -15.89 -22.62
C GLU A 34 -11.03 -16.63 -23.79
N SER A 35 -11.66 -16.63 -24.96
CA SER A 35 -11.03 -17.11 -26.19
C SER A 35 -9.95 -16.14 -26.67
N ALA A 36 -9.06 -16.61 -27.56
CA ALA A 36 -8.03 -15.75 -28.14
C ALA A 36 -8.63 -14.54 -28.90
N ALA A 37 -9.80 -14.70 -29.53
CA ALA A 37 -10.49 -13.63 -30.24
C ALA A 37 -11.09 -12.61 -29.28
N GLU A 38 -11.73 -13.05 -28.21
CA GLU A 38 -12.28 -12.17 -27.16
C GLU A 38 -11.17 -11.40 -26.45
N ARG A 39 -10.06 -12.08 -26.11
CA ARG A 39 -8.85 -11.44 -25.57
C ARG A 39 -8.32 -10.35 -26.49
N ALA A 40 -8.25 -10.62 -27.80
CA ALA A 40 -7.78 -9.64 -28.77
C ALA A 40 -8.69 -8.41 -28.84
N ALA A 41 -10.01 -8.63 -28.93
CA ALA A 41 -11.00 -7.54 -28.96
C ALA A 41 -10.97 -6.71 -27.67
N ARG A 42 -10.84 -7.36 -26.51
CA ARG A 42 -10.72 -6.69 -25.22
C ARG A 42 -9.46 -5.83 -25.14
N LEU A 43 -8.31 -6.37 -25.55
CA LEU A 43 -7.04 -5.61 -25.56
C LEU A 43 -7.06 -4.45 -26.55
N ASP A 44 -7.79 -4.59 -27.66
CA ASP A 44 -8.00 -3.51 -28.63
C ASP A 44 -8.83 -2.38 -28.01
N ALA A 45 -10.00 -2.70 -27.44
CA ALA A 45 -10.84 -1.74 -26.73
C ALA A 45 -10.11 -1.07 -25.55
N ALA A 46 -9.30 -1.85 -24.81
CA ALA A 46 -8.47 -1.34 -23.72
C ALA A 46 -7.45 -0.29 -24.21
N ARG A 47 -6.88 -0.45 -25.42
CA ARG A 47 -5.98 0.54 -26.02
C ARG A 47 -6.71 1.81 -26.41
N ASP A 48 -7.89 1.69 -27.01
CA ASP A 48 -8.70 2.86 -27.41
C ASP A 48 -9.06 3.69 -26.18
N ILE A 49 -9.57 3.04 -25.12
CA ILE A 49 -9.91 3.71 -23.86
C ILE A 49 -8.68 4.37 -23.22
N ALA A 50 -7.53 3.71 -23.26
CA ALA A 50 -6.29 4.28 -22.73
C ALA A 50 -5.78 5.47 -23.56
N ALA A 51 -6.01 5.47 -24.87
CA ALA A 51 -5.66 6.58 -25.76
C ALA A 51 -6.58 7.79 -25.53
N ASP A 52 -7.88 7.56 -25.30
CA ASP A 52 -8.87 8.60 -25.04
C ASP A 52 -8.76 9.20 -23.63
N GLY A 53 -8.16 8.47 -22.69
CA GLY A 53 -8.02 8.86 -21.29
C GLY A 53 -6.57 9.01 -20.83
N PRO A 54 -5.84 10.08 -21.20
CA PRO A 54 -4.42 10.23 -20.84
C PRO A 54 -4.17 10.24 -19.32
N GLY A 55 -5.14 10.71 -18.52
CA GLY A 55 -5.06 10.67 -17.06
C GLY A 55 -5.43 9.33 -16.42
N LEU A 56 -5.75 8.29 -17.21
CA LEU A 56 -6.06 6.96 -16.70
C LEU A 56 -4.85 6.35 -15.98
N TYR A 57 -3.66 6.43 -16.59
CA TYR A 57 -2.43 5.91 -16.01
C TYR A 57 -2.10 6.59 -14.68
N ASP A 58 -2.23 7.91 -14.60
CA ASP A 58 -1.99 8.67 -13.36
C ASP A 58 -2.95 8.23 -12.24
N ARG A 59 -4.23 8.04 -12.56
CA ARG A 59 -5.23 7.55 -11.59
C ARG A 59 -4.93 6.13 -11.13
N ALA A 60 -4.55 5.25 -12.05
CA ALA A 60 -4.16 3.88 -11.73
C ALA A 60 -2.93 3.85 -10.82
N LEU A 61 -1.89 4.63 -11.14
CA LEU A 61 -0.68 4.72 -10.34
C LEU A 61 -0.96 5.28 -8.94
N ARG A 62 -1.82 6.30 -8.82
CA ARG A 62 -2.23 6.86 -7.53
C ARG A 62 -2.96 5.83 -6.67
N ALA A 63 -3.90 5.09 -7.25
CA ALA A 63 -4.61 4.03 -6.53
C ALA A 63 -3.65 2.94 -6.00
N VAL A 64 -2.64 2.57 -6.80
CA VAL A 64 -1.60 1.63 -6.35
C VAL A 64 -0.73 2.25 -5.25
N ALA A 65 -0.31 3.51 -5.39
CA ALA A 65 0.49 4.19 -4.36
C ALA A 65 -0.26 4.24 -3.01
N ASP A 66 -1.54 4.63 -3.02
CA ASP A 66 -2.38 4.67 -1.83
C ASP A 66 -2.52 3.29 -1.18
N LEU A 67 -2.64 2.22 -1.99
CA LEU A 67 -2.68 0.85 -1.51
C LEU A 67 -1.36 0.42 -0.86
N LEU A 68 -0.22 0.81 -1.45
CA LEU A 68 1.11 0.48 -0.93
C LEU A 68 1.41 1.22 0.38
N ASP A 69 0.98 2.48 0.51
CA ASP A 69 1.08 3.24 1.76
C ASP A 69 0.22 2.60 2.87
N ALA A 70 -0.98 2.13 2.54
CA ALA A 70 -1.86 1.43 3.48
C ALA A 70 -1.38 0.01 3.82
N ARG A 71 -0.68 -0.65 2.88
CA ARG A 71 -0.22 -2.05 3.01
C ARG A 71 1.25 -2.18 2.57
N PRO A 72 2.22 -1.67 3.36
CA PRO A 72 3.64 -1.67 2.98
C PRO A 72 4.24 -3.07 2.79
N TYR A 73 3.60 -4.10 3.36
CA TYR A 73 4.04 -5.48 3.21
C TYR A 73 3.86 -6.03 1.79
N LEU A 74 3.05 -5.38 0.93
CA LEU A 74 2.85 -5.81 -0.46
C LEU A 74 4.11 -5.61 -1.33
N THR A 75 4.99 -4.68 -0.94
CA THR A 75 6.29 -4.44 -1.59
C THR A 75 7.46 -4.99 -0.79
N ALA A 76 7.22 -5.54 0.41
CA ALA A 76 8.26 -6.15 1.20
C ALA A 76 8.74 -7.44 0.50
N LEU A 77 9.99 -7.42 0.03
CA LEU A 77 10.65 -8.63 -0.43
C LEU A 77 10.73 -9.61 0.76
N PRO A 78 10.46 -10.91 0.56
CA PRO A 78 10.62 -11.89 1.64
C PRO A 78 12.05 -11.83 2.19
N GLY A 79 12.18 -11.49 3.48
CA GLY A 79 13.46 -11.41 4.19
C GLY A 79 13.95 -10.01 4.57
N THR A 80 13.31 -8.93 4.09
CA THR A 80 13.66 -7.56 4.53
C THR A 80 12.85 -7.17 5.77
N ALA A 81 13.13 -7.80 6.91
CA ALA A 81 12.59 -7.31 8.18
C ALA A 81 13.13 -5.88 8.44
N PRO A 82 12.30 -4.92 8.89
CA PRO A 82 12.80 -3.61 9.27
C PRO A 82 13.82 -3.81 10.39
N ARG A 83 15.08 -3.38 10.17
CA ARG A 83 16.08 -3.29 11.23
C ARG A 83 15.53 -2.34 12.28
N THR A 84 14.96 -2.90 13.34
CA THR A 84 14.71 -2.16 14.57
C THR A 84 16.08 -1.70 15.04
N THR A 85 16.39 -0.43 14.86
CA THR A 85 17.54 0.20 15.48
C THR A 85 17.29 0.14 16.99
N ALA A 86 17.84 -0.89 17.63
CA ALA A 86 17.81 -1.00 19.08
C ALA A 86 18.57 0.21 19.64
N VAL A 87 17.82 1.23 20.06
CA VAL A 87 18.35 2.34 20.85
C VAL A 87 18.78 1.72 22.17
N THR A 88 20.09 1.52 22.33
CA THR A 88 20.66 1.06 23.58
C THR A 88 20.52 2.20 24.59
N LEU A 89 19.50 2.11 25.46
CA LEU A 89 19.42 2.98 26.63
C LEU A 89 20.61 2.69 27.52
N ARG A 90 21.62 3.56 27.44
CA ARG A 90 22.83 3.50 28.26
C ARG A 90 22.42 3.65 29.72
N ALA A 91 22.53 2.57 30.49
CA ALA A 91 22.17 2.54 31.90
C ALA A 91 22.95 3.62 32.68
N ALA A 92 22.21 4.48 33.39
CA ALA A 92 22.78 5.52 34.23
C ALA A 92 23.60 4.90 35.37
N ARG A 93 24.88 5.29 35.45
CA ARG A 93 25.79 4.92 36.53
C ARG A 93 25.30 5.58 37.83
N ARG A 94 24.88 4.80 38.82
CA ARG A 94 24.64 5.30 40.18
C ARG A 94 26.00 5.47 40.87
N THR A 95 26.34 6.69 41.25
CA THR A 95 27.43 6.97 42.18
C THR A 95 26.95 6.72 43.60
N THR A 96 27.42 5.64 44.22
CA THR A 96 27.25 5.40 45.66
C THR A 96 28.19 6.33 46.41
N GLY A 97 27.63 7.23 47.21
CA GLY A 97 28.38 8.14 48.09
C GLY A 97 29.15 7.36 49.16
N TYR A 98 30.40 7.75 49.39
CA TYR A 98 31.27 7.21 50.42
C TYR A 98 30.91 7.88 51.76
N GLY A 99 30.45 7.10 52.73
CA GLY A 99 30.23 7.55 54.10
C GLY A 99 31.55 7.80 54.81
N THR A 100 31.70 9.00 55.39
CA THR A 100 32.76 9.34 56.35
C THR A 100 32.44 8.72 57.70
N THR A 101 33.35 7.88 58.20
CA THR A 101 33.34 7.38 59.58
C THR A 101 33.68 8.50 60.56
N GLU A 102 32.75 8.80 61.47
CA GLU A 102 33.04 9.47 62.74
C GLU A 102 33.98 8.58 63.56
N VAL A 103 35.10 9.14 64.01
CA VAL A 103 36.02 8.52 64.97
C VAL A 103 35.76 9.17 66.33
N ALA A 104 35.22 8.39 67.26
CA ALA A 104 35.18 8.69 68.67
C ALA A 104 36.28 7.89 69.38
N ALA A 105 37.25 8.59 69.98
CA ALA A 105 38.02 8.20 71.17
C ALA A 105 38.94 9.36 71.56
#